data_AF-A0A1M5PWP1-F1
#
_entry.id   AF-A0A1M5PWP1-F1
#
_cell.length_a   1.000
_cell.length_b   1.000
_cell.length_c   1.000
_cell.angle_alpha   90.00
_cell.angle_beta   90.00
_cell.angle_gamma   90.00
#
_symmetry.space_group_name_H-M   'P 1'
#
loop_
_entity.id
_entity.type
_entity.pdbx_description
1 polymer ?
#
loop_
_entity_poly.entity_id
_entity_poly.type
_entity_poly.pdbx_seq_one_letter_code
_entity_poly.pdbx_strand_id
1 'polypeptide(L)'
;MTWHTNEIEAATVMIQDGDRDIGSIHRRAGRWHVEVLWQGPGGDLKGDFAEYASALAFVEGVQKTITAVESMLAKYKERRR
;
A
#
# COMPACT_ATOMS: atom_id res chain seq x y z
N MET A 1 -0.28 -2.43 -12.37
CA MET A 1 0.07 -2.68 -10.97
C MET A 1 -1.21 -3.02 -10.23
N THR A 2 -1.28 -4.22 -9.64
CA THR A 2 -2.44 -4.67 -8.87
C THR A 2 -1.94 -5.27 -7.57
N TRP A 3 -2.35 -4.69 -6.43
CA TRP A 3 -1.93 -5.20 -5.13
C TRP A 3 -2.89 -6.26 -4.63
N HIS A 4 -2.35 -7.23 -3.92
CA HIS A 4 -3.09 -8.31 -3.30
C HIS A 4 -2.75 -8.40 -1.83
N THR A 5 -3.76 -8.75 -1.02
CA THR A 5 -3.58 -9.02 0.41
C THR A 5 -3.67 -10.52 0.66
N ASN A 6 -2.65 -11.09 1.29
CA ASN A 6 -2.62 -12.51 1.63
C ASN A 6 -2.48 -12.67 3.16
N GLU A 7 -3.38 -13.44 3.77
CA GLU A 7 -3.31 -13.72 5.21
C GLU A 7 -2.27 -14.81 5.45
N ILE A 8 -1.23 -14.48 6.23
CA ILE A 8 -0.13 -15.41 6.52
C ILE A 8 -0.24 -15.95 7.95
N GLU A 9 -0.76 -15.12 8.86
CA GLU A 9 -1.07 -15.49 10.24
C GLU A 9 -2.39 -14.82 10.66
N ALA A 10 -3.05 -15.35 11.70
CA ALA A 10 -4.36 -14.88 12.17
C ALA A 10 -4.42 -13.38 12.58
N ALA A 11 -3.27 -12.69 12.64
CA ALA A 11 -3.16 -11.28 12.96
C ALA A 11 -2.30 -10.48 11.97
N THR A 12 -1.83 -11.10 10.87
CA THR A 12 -0.89 -10.51 9.92
C THR A 12 -1.31 -10.82 8.50
N VAL A 13 -1.55 -9.76 7.73
CA VAL A 13 -1.88 -9.79 6.31
C VAL A 13 -0.76 -9.12 5.55
N MET A 14 -0.17 -9.81 4.57
CA MET A 14 0.85 -9.24 3.70
C MET A 14 0.23 -8.51 2.53
N ILE A 15 0.83 -7.39 2.14
CA ILE A 15 0.48 -6.62 0.95
C ILE A 15 1.55 -6.91 -0.12
N GLN A 16 1.11 -7.40 -1.27
CA GLN A 16 2.00 -7.89 -2.34
C GLN A 16 1.67 -7.21 -3.68
N ASP A 17 2.69 -6.99 -4.50
CA ASP A 17 2.58 -6.59 -5.92
C ASP A 17 3.33 -7.61 -6.78
N GLY A 18 2.59 -8.55 -7.38
CA GLY A 18 3.18 -9.76 -7.96
C GLY A 18 3.89 -10.60 -6.88
N ASP A 19 5.14 -11.00 -7.14
CA ASP A 19 5.97 -11.79 -6.21
C ASP A 19 6.70 -10.93 -5.16
N ARG A 20 6.42 -9.62 -5.11
CA ARG A 20 7.11 -8.68 -4.23
C ARG A 20 6.24 -8.33 -3.04
N ASP A 21 6.78 -8.50 -1.84
CA ASP A 21 6.22 -7.95 -0.62
C ASP A 21 6.47 -6.44 -0.55
N ILE A 22 5.40 -5.67 -0.36
CA ILE A 22 5.42 -4.21 -0.37
C ILE A 22 4.79 -3.61 0.89
N GLY A 23 4.43 -4.43 1.87
CA GLY A 23 3.85 -3.94 3.11
C GLY A 23 3.11 -5.02 3.89
N SER A 24 2.52 -4.61 5.01
CA SER A 24 1.72 -5.48 5.84
C SER A 24 0.59 -4.73 6.55
N ILE A 25 -0.42 -5.48 6.97
CA ILE A 25 -1.44 -5.07 7.90
C ILE A 25 -1.33 -6.01 9.10
N HIS A 26 -1.08 -5.47 10.29
CA HIS A 26 -1.00 -6.26 11.51
C HIS A 26 -1.91 -5.74 12.60
N ARG A 27 -2.50 -6.64 13.39
CA ARG A 27 -3.35 -6.26 14.51
C ARG A 27 -2.52 -6.10 15.79
N ARG A 28 -2.52 -4.91 16.39
CA ARG A 28 -1.83 -4.62 17.66
C ARG A 28 -2.70 -3.76 18.55
N ALA A 29 -2.76 -4.11 19.84
CA ALA A 29 -3.54 -3.38 20.85
C ALA A 29 -5.00 -3.10 20.42
N GLY A 30 -5.63 -4.05 19.70
CA GLY A 30 -7.01 -3.92 19.21
C GLY A 30 -7.19 -3.05 17.97
N ARG A 31 -6.11 -2.49 17.40
CA ARG A 31 -6.12 -1.69 16.17
C ARG A 31 -5.42 -2.41 15.03
N TRP A 32 -5.76 -2.03 13.80
CA TRP A 32 -5.12 -2.50 12.56
C TRP A 32 -4.09 -1.48 12.11
N HIS A 33 -2.83 -1.87 12.16
CA HIS A 33 -1.70 -1.07 11.73
C HIS A 33 -1.33 -1.47 10.31
N VAL A 34 -1.29 -0.50 9.41
CA VAL A 34 -0.86 -0.69 8.03
C VAL A 34 0.51 -0.05 7.86
N GLU A 35 1.41 -0.76 7.18
CA GLU A 35 2.68 -0.24 6.71
C GLU A 35 2.86 -0.63 5.24
N VAL A 36 3.02 0.36 4.37
CA VAL A 36 3.31 0.17 2.95
C VAL A 36 4.71 0.72 2.67
N LEU A 37 5.60 -0.17 2.24
CA LEU A 37 6.96 0.14 1.85
C LEU A 37 6.95 0.87 0.52
N TRP A 38 7.10 2.19 0.58
CA TRP A 38 7.11 3.05 -0.60
C TRP A 38 8.44 3.76 -0.72
N GLN A 39 9.21 3.43 -1.76
CA GLN A 39 10.48 4.10 -2.06
C GLN A 39 10.29 5.42 -2.84
N GLY A 40 9.12 6.04 -2.74
CA GLY A 40 8.85 7.33 -3.35
C GLY A 40 9.13 8.51 -2.41
N PRO A 41 8.91 9.75 -2.89
CA PRO A 41 9.11 10.95 -2.10
C PRO A 41 8.14 10.98 -0.91
N GLY A 42 8.65 10.74 0.30
CA GLY A 42 7.85 10.63 1.52
C GLY A 42 8.16 9.39 2.37
N GLY A 43 8.83 8.39 1.78
CA GLY A 43 9.15 7.14 2.47
C GLY A 43 7.92 6.27 2.71
N ASP A 44 8.02 5.36 3.67
CA ASP A 44 6.95 4.40 3.98
C ASP A 44 5.66 5.07 4.43
N LEU A 45 4.53 4.54 3.98
CA LEU A 45 3.20 5.03 4.31
C LEU A 45 2.60 4.17 5.42
N LYS A 46 2.22 4.80 6.53
CA LYS A 46 1.70 4.12 7.72
C LYS A 46 0.32 4.64 8.11
N GLY A 47 -0.52 3.78 8.69
CA GLY A 47 -1.84 4.17 9.17
C GLY A 47 -2.40 3.23 10.23
N ASP A 48 -3.16 3.78 11.18
CA ASP A 48 -3.73 3.04 12.31
C ASP A 48 -5.25 3.13 12.33
N PHE A 49 -5.93 2.00 12.21
CA PHE A 49 -7.38 1.93 12.02
C PHE A 49 -8.06 1.10 13.11
N ALA A 50 -9.30 1.46 13.45
CA ALA A 50 -10.11 0.67 14.37
C ALA A 50 -10.63 -0.62 13.72
N GLU A 51 -10.95 -0.56 12.42
CA GLU A 51 -11.58 -1.64 11.67
C GLU A 51 -10.68 -2.14 10.54
N TYR A 52 -10.73 -3.44 10.28
CA TYR A 52 -9.96 -4.07 9.20
C TYR A 52 -10.36 -3.53 7.82
N ALA A 53 -11.65 -3.28 7.61
CA ALA A 53 -12.17 -2.70 6.37
C ALA A 53 -11.56 -1.31 6.07
N SER A 54 -11.36 -0.48 7.09
CA SER A 54 -10.70 0.83 6.92
C SER A 54 -9.22 0.68 6.58
N ALA A 55 -8.53 -0.30 7.16
CA ALA A 55 -7.14 -0.62 6.81
C ALA A 55 -7.02 -1.07 5.34
N LEU A 56 -7.92 -1.92 4.86
CA LEU A 56 -7.97 -2.32 3.45
C LEU A 56 -8.25 -1.14 2.51
N ALA A 57 -9.22 -0.28 2.85
CA ALA A 57 -9.54 0.91 2.07
C ALA A 57 -8.36 1.88 1.97
N PHE A 58 -7.57 2.00 3.04
CA PHE A 58 -6.33 2.78 3.02
C PHE A 58 -5.31 2.19 2.02
N VAL A 59 -5.07 0.87 2.05
CA VAL A 59 -4.17 0.20 1.10
C VAL A 59 -4.60 0.43 -0.35
N GLU A 60 -5.90 0.29 -0.64
CA GLU A 60 -6.46 0.54 -1.97
C GLU A 60 -6.26 2.00 -2.41
N GLY A 61 -6.48 2.95 -1.49
CA GLY A 61 -6.25 4.38 -1.73
C GLY A 61 -4.79 4.70 -2.04
N VAL A 62 -3.85 4.06 -1.34
CA VAL A 62 -2.42 4.19 -1.59
C VAL A 62 -2.06 3.66 -2.98
N GLN A 63 -2.53 2.46 -3.34
CA GLN A 63 -2.30 1.86 -4.66
C GLN A 63 -2.78 2.79 -5.79
N LYS A 64 -3.98 3.35 -5.66
CA LYS A 64 -4.56 4.29 -6.65
C LYS A 64 -3.71 5.55 -6.77
N THR A 65 -3.27 6.11 -5.64
CA THR A 65 -2.43 7.31 -5.60
C THR A 65 -1.09 7.07 -6.31
N ILE A 66 -0.40 5.97 -6.00
CA ILE A 66 0.89 5.64 -6.63
C ILE A 66 0.72 5.45 -8.13
N THR A 67 -0.29 4.68 -8.55
CA THR A 67 -0.59 4.46 -9.97
C THR A 67 -0.82 5.77 -10.73
N ALA A 68 -1.53 6.72 -10.11
CA ALA A 68 -1.77 8.05 -10.69
C ALA A 68 -0.48 8.87 -10.82
N VAL A 69 0.37 8.88 -9.79
CA VAL A 69 1.66 9.59 -9.79
C VAL A 69 2.59 9.03 -10.87
N GLU A 70 2.75 7.70 -10.95
CA GLU A 70 3.58 7.05 -11.96
C GLU A 70 3.10 7.35 -13.39
N SER A 71 1.78 7.32 -13.60
CA SER A 71 1.17 7.67 -14.89
C SER A 71 1.43 9.12 -15.27
N MET A 72 1.37 10.05 -14.31
CA MET A 72 1.71 11.46 -14.55
C MET A 72 3.19 11.65 -14.92
N LEU A 73 4.09 10.98 -14.20
CA LEU A 73 5.53 11.04 -14.46
C LEU A 73 5.90 10.45 -15.83
N ALA A 74 5.26 9.35 -16.24
CA ALA A 74 5.44 8.77 -17.56
C ALA A 74 5.04 9.75 -18.68
N LYS A 75 3.84 10.35 -18.58
CA LYS A 75 3.34 11.36 -19.53
C LYS A 75 4.21 12.62 -19.56
N TYR A 76 4.84 12.98 -18.45
CA TYR A 76 5.74 14.13 -18.39
C TYR A 76 7.07 13.86 -19.10
N LYS A 77 7.64 12.66 -18.92
CA LYS A 77 8.87 12.24 -19.61
C LYS A 77 8.69 12.16 -21.12
N GLU A 78 7.54 11.65 -21.59
CA GLU A 78 7.22 11.56 -23.02
C GLU A 78 7.12 12.96 -23.67
N ARG A 79 6.48 13.93 -23.00
CA ARG A 79 6.37 15.31 -23.49
C ARG A 79 7.68 16.11 -23.50
N ARG A 80 8.72 15.60 -22.84
CA ARG A 80 10.06 16.23 -22.77
C ARG A 80 11.08 15.59 -23.72
N ARG A 81 10.70 14.55 -24.46
CA ARG A 81 11.47 13.98 -25.57
C ARG A 81 11.00 14.60 -26.88
#